data_AF-A0A924BP07-F1
#
_entry.id   AF-A0A924BP07-F1
#
_cell.length_a   1.000
_cell.length_b   1.000
_cell.length_c   1.000
_cell.angle_alpha   90.00
_cell.angle_beta   90.00
_cell.angle_gamma   90.00
#
_symmetry.space_group_name_H-M   'P 1'
#
loop_
_entity.id
_entity.type
_entity.pdbx_description
1 polymer ?
#
loop_
_entity_poly.entity_id
_entity_poly.type
_entity_poly.pdbx_seq_one_letter_code
_entity_poly.pdbx_strand_id
1 'polypeptide(L)'
;IEGRGWGDPAHYFQGSRAAGVPTSAGLMRKHEINDGEAVYHHALAMSLTFNALAANPNFIYPATSGDSVVQTPNTGMIPEGALMMLPPSYDTSKIASPALRKVADTLKLHGAYVVDRNYGTPFTIYVENGADFKMSTSSWDNAVAAELDRIRAGLRQVISAKTWMDGNNQAMVPEKVFNRLSMRGPWQAQTGPLLGVFDTLAQAVVFPATSTRVTQVNYSGRGLNKISWSSPKVGSIQRLTASAKGGAKLRMTVHDKSGAKLFDSGELGAGESTQFPWPAAEARFVVYAISGVGPSSLVRGDLVDGGT
;
A
#
# COMPACT_ATOMS: atom_id res chain seq x y z
N ILE A 1 -8.82 -5.90 -11.44
CA ILE A 1 -7.82 -5.34 -10.51
C ILE A 1 -6.47 -5.43 -11.23
N GLU A 2 -5.94 -4.31 -11.73
CA GLU A 2 -4.59 -4.24 -12.29
C GLU A 2 -3.58 -4.15 -11.14
N GLY A 3 -3.58 -5.17 -10.29
CA GLY A 3 -2.92 -5.16 -8.98
C GLY A 3 -1.41 -5.07 -9.14
N ARG A 4 -0.87 -3.85 -9.11
CA ARG A 4 0.58 -3.59 -9.17
C ARG A 4 1.34 -4.17 -7.96
N GLY A 5 0.63 -4.69 -6.95
CA GLY A 5 1.21 -5.28 -5.73
C GLY A 5 1.71 -4.25 -4.71
N TRP A 6 1.61 -2.97 -5.01
CA TRP A 6 2.09 -1.88 -4.15
C TRP A 6 0.93 -1.19 -3.43
N GLY A 7 1.22 -0.68 -2.22
CA GLY A 7 0.30 0.18 -1.50
C GLY A 7 0.07 1.50 -2.25
N ASP A 8 -1.16 1.98 -2.23
CA ASP A 8 -1.54 3.30 -2.70
C ASP A 8 -1.78 4.20 -1.47
N PRO A 9 -1.16 5.39 -1.35
CA PRO A 9 -1.45 6.34 -0.30
C PRO A 9 -2.93 6.65 -0.08
N ALA A 10 -3.76 6.56 -1.12
CA ALA A 10 -5.20 6.73 -1.04
C ALA A 10 -5.95 5.50 -0.45
N HIS A 11 -5.30 4.35 -0.27
CA HIS A 11 -5.94 3.11 0.18
C HIS A 11 -5.36 2.64 1.52
N TYR A 12 -6.19 2.67 2.58
CA TYR A 12 -5.73 2.42 3.96
C TYR A 12 -6.61 1.37 4.66
N PHE A 13 -6.00 0.20 4.91
CA PHE A 13 -6.37 -0.81 5.92
C PHE A 13 -7.76 -1.48 5.89
N GLN A 14 -8.18 -2.07 4.77
CA GLN A 14 -9.17 -3.15 4.84
C GLN A 14 -8.69 -4.38 4.08
N GLY A 15 -8.38 -5.44 4.82
CA GLY A 15 -7.88 -6.70 4.26
C GLY A 15 -6.41 -6.66 3.80
N SER A 16 -5.62 -5.70 4.30
CA SER A 16 -4.18 -5.57 4.02
C SER A 16 -3.31 -6.13 5.16
N ARG A 17 -2.06 -6.45 4.82
CA ARG A 17 -0.92 -6.63 5.74
C ARG A 17 -0.58 -5.30 6.42
N ALA A 18 0.26 -5.31 7.46
CA ALA A 18 0.70 -4.11 8.18
C ALA A 18 1.36 -3.09 7.25
N ALA A 19 2.11 -3.55 6.25
CA ALA A 19 2.72 -2.71 5.22
C ALA A 19 1.74 -2.09 4.20
N GLY A 20 0.44 -2.37 4.31
CA GLY A 20 -0.58 -1.80 3.41
C GLY A 20 -0.75 -2.52 2.07
N VAL A 21 -0.22 -3.75 1.93
CA VAL A 21 -0.38 -4.60 0.74
C VAL A 21 -1.48 -5.67 0.93
N PRO A 22 -2.15 -6.15 -0.13
CA PRO A 22 -3.14 -7.23 -0.01
C PRO A 22 -2.54 -8.50 0.63
N THR A 23 -3.33 -9.23 1.41
CA THR A 23 -2.86 -10.45 2.11
C THR A 23 -2.36 -11.56 1.19
N SER A 24 -2.85 -11.59 -0.06
CA SER A 24 -2.45 -12.55 -1.11
C SER A 24 -1.17 -12.17 -1.85
N ALA A 25 -0.68 -10.93 -1.70
CA ALA A 25 0.54 -10.49 -2.36
C ALA A 25 1.77 -11.20 -1.74
N GLY A 26 2.63 -11.75 -2.59
CA GLY A 26 3.88 -12.40 -2.18
C GLY A 26 3.74 -13.74 -1.45
N LEU A 27 2.53 -14.29 -1.31
CA LEU A 27 2.35 -15.64 -0.77
C LEU A 27 2.93 -16.68 -1.71
N MET A 28 3.62 -17.69 -1.17
CA MET A 28 3.87 -18.93 -1.90
C MET A 28 2.54 -19.65 -2.11
N ARG A 29 2.14 -19.86 -3.36
CA ARG A 29 0.84 -20.44 -3.70
C ARG A 29 0.94 -21.96 -3.82
N LYS A 30 -0.18 -22.63 -3.54
CA LYS A 30 -0.25 -24.10 -3.55
C LYS A 30 0.28 -24.74 -4.83
N HIS A 31 -0.07 -24.16 -5.98
CA HIS A 31 0.33 -24.68 -7.29
C HIS A 31 1.80 -24.44 -7.62
N GLU A 32 2.45 -23.47 -6.96
CA GLU A 32 3.87 -23.14 -7.19
C GLU A 32 4.80 -23.98 -6.31
N ILE A 33 4.30 -24.68 -5.29
CA ILE A 33 5.17 -25.43 -4.37
C ILE A 33 5.81 -26.64 -5.06
N ASN A 34 5.03 -27.37 -5.87
CA ASN A 34 5.42 -28.64 -6.49
C ASN A 34 5.33 -28.59 -8.03
N ASP A 35 5.49 -27.41 -8.62
CA ASP A 35 5.48 -27.19 -10.09
C ASP A 35 6.75 -27.72 -10.80
N GLY A 36 7.78 -28.11 -10.04
CA GLY A 36 9.08 -28.56 -10.56
C GLY A 36 10.06 -27.41 -10.87
N GLU A 37 9.67 -26.16 -10.66
CA GLU A 37 10.49 -24.98 -10.90
C GLU A 37 11.46 -24.71 -9.74
N ALA A 38 12.61 -24.13 -10.06
CA ALA A 38 13.66 -23.81 -9.08
C ALA A 38 13.34 -22.57 -8.22
N VAL A 39 12.40 -21.72 -8.65
CA VAL A 39 12.06 -20.45 -7.97
C VAL A 39 10.56 -20.17 -8.02
N TYR A 40 10.06 -19.32 -7.12
CA TYR A 40 8.77 -18.66 -7.28
C TYR A 40 8.96 -17.41 -8.13
N HIS A 41 8.14 -17.17 -9.15
CA HIS A 41 8.30 -16.06 -10.11
C HIS A 41 7.81 -14.70 -9.58
N HIS A 42 7.93 -14.47 -8.27
CA HIS A 42 7.57 -13.22 -7.62
C HIS A 42 8.37 -13.04 -6.32
N ALA A 43 8.47 -11.79 -5.84
CA ALA A 43 9.01 -11.53 -4.52
C ALA A 43 8.09 -12.14 -3.45
N LEU A 44 8.68 -12.70 -2.39
CA LEU A 44 7.93 -13.31 -1.30
C LEU A 44 7.46 -12.26 -0.29
N ALA A 45 6.42 -12.59 0.48
CA ALA A 45 6.02 -11.83 1.65
C ALA A 45 6.68 -12.41 2.90
N MET A 46 7.30 -11.55 3.71
CA MET A 46 7.92 -11.96 4.97
C MET A 46 7.50 -11.08 6.15
N SER A 47 7.60 -11.63 7.35
CA SER A 47 7.57 -10.87 8.58
C SER A 47 8.84 -11.00 9.39
N LEU A 48 9.08 -10.01 10.25
CA LEU A 48 10.23 -9.93 11.13
C LEU A 48 9.79 -9.68 12.58
N THR A 49 10.61 -10.11 13.52
CA THR A 49 10.41 -9.83 14.95
C THR A 49 10.70 -8.36 15.26
N PHE A 50 10.12 -7.84 16.33
CA PHE A 50 10.23 -6.43 16.74
C PHE A 50 11.67 -5.94 16.94
N ASN A 51 12.58 -6.81 17.35
CA ASN A 51 14.01 -6.49 17.53
C ASN A 51 14.82 -6.54 16.22
N ALA A 52 14.19 -6.94 15.11
CA ALA A 52 14.72 -6.75 13.77
C ALA A 52 14.07 -5.53 13.07
N LEU A 53 12.79 -5.30 13.32
CA LEU A 53 12.03 -4.19 12.74
C LEU A 53 12.52 -2.82 13.24
N ALA A 54 12.53 -1.82 12.36
CA ALA A 54 12.89 -0.44 12.70
C ALA A 54 11.79 0.28 13.46
N ALA A 55 12.19 1.16 14.39
CA ALA A 55 11.27 2.11 15.03
C ALA A 55 11.08 3.39 14.19
N ASN A 56 12.14 3.83 13.51
CA ASN A 56 12.15 5.08 12.76
C ASN A 56 13.17 5.06 11.59
N PRO A 57 12.73 5.23 10.33
CA PRO A 57 11.32 5.13 9.93
C PRO A 57 10.80 3.70 10.22
N ASN A 58 9.55 3.56 10.68
CA ASN A 58 8.95 2.24 10.92
C ASN A 58 8.57 1.52 9.62
N PHE A 59 8.29 2.28 8.56
CA PHE A 59 8.06 1.77 7.22
C PHE A 59 8.66 2.71 6.17
N ILE A 60 8.95 2.17 4.98
CA ILE A 60 9.47 2.91 3.81
C ILE A 60 8.67 2.55 2.57
N TYR A 61 8.76 3.38 1.52
CA TYR A 61 8.21 3.04 0.20
C TYR A 61 8.68 1.63 -0.22
N PRO A 62 7.79 0.75 -0.66
CA PRO A 62 6.39 0.98 -1.08
C PRO A 62 5.33 0.90 0.02
N ALA A 63 5.71 0.57 1.26
CA ALA A 63 4.75 0.39 2.33
C ALA A 63 4.07 1.72 2.70
N THR A 64 2.75 1.68 2.90
CA THR A 64 1.94 2.85 3.27
C THR A 64 1.66 2.93 4.76
N SER A 65 2.15 1.95 5.51
CA SER A 65 1.98 1.82 6.96
C SER A 65 2.93 0.77 7.51
N GLY A 66 2.94 0.59 8.84
CA GLY A 66 3.57 -0.58 9.43
C GLY A 66 3.30 -0.77 10.91
N ASP A 67 3.64 -1.94 11.44
CA ASP A 67 3.39 -2.30 12.83
C ASP A 67 4.28 -1.52 13.80
N SER A 68 3.66 -0.98 14.85
CA SER A 68 4.36 -0.53 16.05
C SER A 68 3.38 -0.52 17.22
N VAL A 69 3.71 -1.27 18.28
CA VAL A 69 2.88 -1.39 19.48
C VAL A 69 3.60 -0.73 20.64
N VAL A 70 2.89 0.12 21.40
CA VAL A 70 3.47 0.94 22.49
C VAL A 70 4.17 0.07 23.55
N GLN A 71 3.55 -1.05 23.93
CA GLN A 71 4.06 -1.94 24.98
C GLN A 71 5.30 -2.72 24.55
N THR A 72 5.44 -2.99 23.26
CA THR A 72 6.57 -3.75 22.72
C THR A 72 7.04 -3.07 21.43
N PRO A 73 7.71 -1.91 21.54
CA PRO A 73 8.12 -1.14 20.38
C PRO A 73 9.12 -1.93 19.53
N ASN A 74 9.20 -1.58 18.25
CA ASN A 74 10.26 -2.06 17.38
C ASN A 74 11.60 -1.47 17.85
N THR A 75 12.67 -2.26 17.82
CA THR A 75 14.01 -1.86 18.32
C THR A 75 15.16 -2.21 17.39
N GLY A 76 14.88 -2.84 16.25
CA GLY A 76 15.85 -3.14 15.21
C GLY A 76 16.01 -2.01 14.20
N MET A 77 16.39 -2.38 12.98
CA MET A 77 16.85 -1.45 11.94
C MET A 77 16.20 -1.66 10.57
N ILE A 78 15.35 -2.69 10.40
CA ILE A 78 14.74 -3.02 9.11
C ILE A 78 13.30 -2.48 9.07
N PRO A 79 12.99 -1.45 8.28
CA PRO A 79 11.62 -0.95 8.17
C PRO A 79 10.72 -1.94 7.41
N GLU A 80 9.42 -1.92 7.71
CA GLU A 80 8.44 -2.55 6.81
C GLU A 80 8.46 -1.89 5.42
N GLY A 81 8.16 -2.66 4.38
CA GLY A 81 8.39 -2.28 2.99
C GLY A 81 9.82 -2.51 2.50
N ALA A 82 10.78 -2.86 3.38
CA ALA A 82 12.12 -3.23 2.94
C ALA A 82 12.10 -4.53 2.11
N LEU A 83 12.86 -4.55 1.01
CA LEU A 83 13.19 -5.79 0.30
C LEU A 83 14.42 -6.43 0.92
N MET A 84 14.28 -7.69 1.33
CA MET A 84 15.36 -8.54 1.84
C MET A 84 15.77 -9.55 0.77
N MET A 85 17.06 -9.65 0.48
CA MET A 85 17.61 -10.60 -0.49
C MET A 85 18.80 -11.36 0.08
N LEU A 86 19.03 -12.57 -0.44
CA LEU A 86 20.29 -13.27 -0.28
C LEU A 86 21.29 -12.74 -1.31
N PRO A 87 22.58 -12.60 -0.96
CA PRO A 87 23.57 -12.16 -1.93
C PRO A 87 23.72 -13.21 -3.05
N PRO A 88 24.10 -12.81 -4.28
CA PRO A 88 24.31 -13.75 -5.39
C PRO A 88 25.31 -14.88 -5.05
N SER A 89 26.28 -14.59 -4.18
CA SER A 89 27.30 -15.52 -3.68
C SER A 89 26.79 -16.52 -2.63
N TYR A 90 25.56 -16.40 -2.15
CA TYR A 90 24.99 -17.36 -1.20
C TYR A 90 24.83 -18.73 -1.88
N ASP A 91 25.39 -19.77 -1.26
CA ASP A 91 25.43 -21.11 -1.80
C ASP A 91 24.21 -21.94 -1.36
N THR A 92 23.19 -21.95 -2.21
CA THR A 92 21.96 -22.72 -2.02
C THR A 92 22.16 -24.21 -2.25
N SER A 93 23.29 -24.62 -2.86
CA SER A 93 23.59 -26.03 -3.09
C SER A 93 23.75 -26.85 -1.80
N LYS A 94 24.03 -26.16 -0.69
CA LYS A 94 24.17 -26.69 0.67
C LYS A 94 22.85 -26.84 1.42
N ILE A 95 21.70 -26.58 0.81
CA ILE A 95 20.38 -26.72 1.46
C ILE A 95 19.79 -28.07 1.06
N ALA A 96 19.74 -29.04 1.98
CA ALA A 96 19.32 -30.40 1.67
C ALA A 96 17.85 -30.48 1.24
N SER A 97 16.97 -29.71 1.88
CA SER A 97 15.54 -29.68 1.55
C SER A 97 15.30 -28.98 0.20
N PRO A 98 14.72 -29.67 -0.81
CA PRO A 98 14.40 -29.05 -2.10
C PRO A 98 13.41 -27.88 -1.95
N ALA A 99 12.43 -28.00 -1.06
CA ALA A 99 11.46 -26.96 -0.79
C ALA A 99 12.12 -25.71 -0.18
N LEU A 100 13.02 -25.88 0.80
CA LEU A 100 13.76 -24.76 1.38
C LEU A 100 14.76 -24.16 0.38
N ARG A 101 15.35 -25.00 -0.47
CA ARG A 101 16.24 -24.54 -1.53
C ARG A 101 15.51 -23.65 -2.53
N LYS A 102 14.31 -24.03 -2.98
CA LYS A 102 13.45 -23.19 -3.83
C LYS A 102 13.18 -21.82 -3.20
N VAL A 103 12.91 -21.78 -1.89
CA VAL A 103 12.77 -20.52 -1.15
C VAL A 103 14.07 -19.72 -1.19
N ALA A 104 15.21 -20.34 -0.91
CA ALA A 104 16.50 -19.64 -0.91
C ALA A 104 16.92 -19.12 -2.29
N ASP A 105 16.70 -19.90 -3.36
CA ASP A 105 16.95 -19.47 -4.73
C ASP A 105 16.02 -18.31 -5.13
N THR A 106 14.76 -18.35 -4.68
CA THR A 106 13.83 -17.22 -4.83
C THR A 106 14.31 -15.98 -4.09
N LEU A 107 14.82 -16.11 -2.86
CA LEU A 107 15.39 -15.00 -2.09
C LEU A 107 16.64 -14.38 -2.74
N LYS A 108 17.38 -15.15 -3.55
CA LYS A 108 18.51 -14.63 -4.34
C LYS A 108 18.05 -13.84 -5.57
N LEU A 109 16.95 -14.26 -6.20
CA LEU A 109 16.50 -13.69 -7.47
C LEU A 109 15.47 -12.57 -7.28
N HIS A 110 14.45 -12.81 -6.46
CA HIS A 110 13.31 -11.91 -6.27
C HIS A 110 13.25 -11.29 -4.86
N GLY A 111 13.85 -11.96 -3.87
CA GLY A 111 13.83 -11.50 -2.48
C GLY A 111 12.49 -11.67 -1.78
N ALA A 112 12.35 -11.02 -0.64
CA ALA A 112 11.13 -10.95 0.14
C ALA A 112 10.89 -9.56 0.73
N TYR A 113 9.68 -9.03 0.57
CA TYR A 113 9.27 -7.77 1.20
C TYR A 113 8.83 -8.01 2.64
N VAL A 114 9.31 -7.18 3.56
CA VAL A 114 8.87 -7.17 4.95
C VAL A 114 7.48 -6.51 5.02
N VAL A 115 6.44 -7.29 5.32
CA VAL A 115 5.04 -6.84 5.24
C VAL A 115 4.29 -6.81 6.57
N ASP A 116 4.81 -7.49 7.59
CA ASP A 116 4.17 -7.65 8.90
C ASP A 116 5.24 -7.80 9.98
N ARG A 117 4.84 -7.56 11.23
CA ARG A 117 5.55 -8.04 12.41
C ARG A 117 5.18 -9.48 12.77
N ASN A 118 6.14 -10.22 13.34
CA ASN A 118 5.89 -11.50 14.00
C ASN A 118 6.42 -11.53 15.45
N TYR A 119 6.16 -12.65 16.13
CA TYR A 119 6.63 -12.94 17.48
C TYR A 119 7.16 -14.38 17.54
N GLY A 120 8.26 -14.59 18.28
CA GLY A 120 8.79 -15.92 18.55
C GLY A 120 9.69 -16.52 17.46
N THR A 121 9.84 -15.87 16.30
CA THR A 121 10.77 -16.28 15.24
C THR A 121 11.54 -15.07 14.69
N PRO A 122 12.81 -15.23 14.25
CA PRO A 122 13.54 -14.12 13.64
C PRO A 122 12.91 -13.61 12.33
N PHE A 123 12.32 -14.52 11.54
CA PHE A 123 11.57 -14.20 10.34
C PHE A 123 10.54 -15.29 10.02
N THR A 124 9.56 -14.96 9.18
CA THR A 124 8.60 -15.93 8.60
C THR A 124 8.38 -15.59 7.14
N ILE A 125 8.33 -16.61 6.27
CA ILE A 125 7.86 -16.47 4.89
C ILE A 125 6.41 -16.96 4.82
N TYR A 126 5.52 -16.20 4.21
CA TYR A 126 4.10 -16.54 4.16
C TYR A 126 3.74 -17.50 3.03
N VAL A 127 2.80 -18.40 3.33
CA VAL A 127 2.26 -19.40 2.42
C VAL A 127 0.75 -19.29 2.39
N GLU A 128 0.14 -19.60 1.25
CA GLU A 128 -1.30 -19.76 1.11
C GLU A 128 -1.88 -20.77 2.13
N ASN A 129 -2.98 -20.40 2.79
CA ASN A 129 -3.71 -21.28 3.69
C ASN A 129 -4.24 -22.51 2.92
N GLY A 130 -4.02 -23.72 3.46
CA GLY A 130 -4.45 -24.96 2.81
C GLY A 130 -3.50 -25.45 1.69
N ALA A 131 -2.33 -24.84 1.54
CA ALA A 131 -1.29 -25.30 0.63
C ALA A 131 -0.59 -26.59 1.07
N ASP A 132 -0.78 -27.01 2.33
CA ASP A 132 -0.11 -28.17 2.96
C ASP A 132 1.42 -28.12 2.82
N PHE A 133 2.00 -26.91 2.82
CA PHE A 133 3.43 -26.72 2.74
C PHE A 133 4.09 -27.12 4.05
N LYS A 134 4.82 -28.23 4.02
CA LYS A 134 5.55 -28.73 5.18
C LYS A 134 7.04 -28.77 4.89
N MET A 135 7.81 -28.02 5.68
CA MET A 135 9.27 -28.07 5.63
C MET A 135 9.82 -29.37 6.27
N SER A 136 9.03 -30.03 7.12
CA SER A 136 9.32 -31.35 7.70
C SER A 136 8.04 -32.22 7.71
N THR A 137 8.18 -33.53 7.52
CA THR A 137 7.03 -34.46 7.42
C THR A 137 6.44 -34.85 8.78
N SER A 138 7.15 -34.60 9.88
CA SER A 138 6.65 -34.64 11.27
C SER A 138 7.66 -34.03 12.24
N SER A 139 7.19 -33.46 13.36
CA SER A 139 8.00 -32.83 14.43
C SER A 139 9.05 -31.80 13.98
N TRP A 140 9.75 -31.20 14.94
CA TRP A 140 10.82 -30.23 14.71
C TRP A 140 12.03 -30.89 14.03
N ASP A 141 12.55 -30.28 12.96
CA ASP A 141 13.74 -30.74 12.24
C ASP A 141 14.92 -29.79 12.47
N ASN A 142 15.94 -30.26 13.20
CA ASN A 142 17.13 -29.47 13.52
C ASN A 142 18.01 -29.14 12.31
N ALA A 143 18.03 -30.00 11.28
CA ALA A 143 18.80 -29.73 10.08
C ALA A 143 18.16 -28.57 9.31
N VAL A 144 16.86 -28.63 9.08
CA VAL A 144 16.09 -27.55 8.45
C VAL A 144 16.19 -26.26 9.27
N ALA A 145 16.11 -26.34 10.60
CA ALA A 145 16.27 -25.18 11.47
C ALA A 145 17.65 -24.52 11.33
N ALA A 146 18.73 -25.29 11.25
CA ALA A 146 20.07 -24.78 11.02
C ALA A 146 20.21 -24.14 9.62
N GLU A 147 19.54 -24.70 8.60
CA GLU A 147 19.49 -24.11 7.25
C GLU A 147 18.74 -22.78 7.22
N LEU A 148 17.60 -22.68 7.91
CA LEU A 148 16.87 -21.44 8.10
C LEU A 148 17.70 -20.38 8.82
N ASP A 149 18.50 -20.77 9.82
CA ASP A 149 19.40 -19.85 10.53
C ASP A 149 20.52 -19.34 9.61
N ARG A 150 21.08 -20.19 8.73
CA ARG A 150 22.04 -19.77 7.71
C ARG A 150 21.42 -18.77 6.72
N ILE A 151 20.17 -19.00 6.29
CA ILE A 151 19.44 -18.06 5.44
C ILE A 151 19.26 -16.73 6.17
N ARG A 152 18.80 -16.76 7.43
CA ARG A 152 18.66 -15.55 8.27
C ARG A 152 19.97 -14.78 8.35
N ALA A 153 21.09 -15.44 8.59
CA ALA A 153 22.41 -14.82 8.67
C ALA A 153 22.89 -14.24 7.33
N GLY A 154 22.40 -14.77 6.20
CA GLY A 154 22.72 -14.32 4.84
C GLY A 154 21.85 -13.18 4.33
N LEU A 155 20.62 -13.01 4.82
CA LEU A 155 19.68 -12.00 4.34
C LEU A 155 20.21 -10.58 4.56
N ARG A 156 20.07 -9.73 3.55
CA ARG A 156 20.45 -8.31 3.57
C ARG A 156 19.31 -7.47 3.01
N GLN A 157 19.13 -6.28 3.57
CA GLN A 157 18.24 -5.30 2.97
C GLN A 157 18.87 -4.77 1.67
N VAL A 158 18.06 -4.72 0.61
CA VAL A 158 18.40 -4.00 -0.61
C VAL A 158 18.20 -2.51 -0.36
N ILE A 159 19.31 -1.77 -0.29
CA ILE A 159 19.28 -0.32 -0.03
C ILE A 159 19.26 0.52 -1.33
N SER A 160 19.61 -0.09 -2.47
CA SER A 160 19.62 0.55 -3.77
C SER A 160 19.58 -0.48 -4.88
N ALA A 161 18.93 -0.16 -5.99
CA ALA A 161 18.97 -0.91 -7.24
C ALA A 161 19.14 0.06 -8.41
N LYS A 162 19.84 -0.37 -9.47
CA LYS A 162 19.96 0.42 -10.70
C LYS A 162 18.62 0.50 -11.45
N THR A 163 17.90 -0.61 -11.50
CA THR A 163 16.57 -0.75 -12.11
C THR A 163 15.86 -1.94 -11.48
N TRP A 164 14.53 -1.94 -11.56
CA TRP A 164 13.71 -3.11 -11.30
C TRP A 164 13.23 -3.69 -12.63
N MET A 165 12.95 -4.99 -12.66
CA MET A 165 12.35 -5.65 -13.82
C MET A 165 10.96 -6.16 -13.43
N ASP A 166 9.99 -6.06 -14.33
CA ASP A 166 8.68 -6.67 -14.13
C ASP A 166 8.65 -8.15 -14.53
N GLY A 167 7.50 -8.81 -14.37
CA GLY A 167 7.32 -10.22 -14.74
C GLY A 167 7.43 -10.51 -16.23
N ASN A 168 7.49 -9.49 -17.09
CA ASN A 168 7.69 -9.58 -18.53
C ASN A 168 9.13 -9.20 -18.96
N ASN A 169 10.05 -9.11 -17.99
CA ASN A 169 11.43 -8.72 -18.21
C ASN A 169 11.58 -7.32 -18.84
N GLN A 170 10.65 -6.41 -18.53
CA GLN A 170 10.75 -5.01 -18.88
C GLN A 170 11.24 -4.20 -17.68
N ALA A 171 12.01 -3.15 -17.94
CA ALA A 171 12.42 -2.24 -16.89
C ALA A 171 11.19 -1.60 -16.24
N MET A 172 10.98 -1.88 -14.96
CA MET A 172 9.92 -1.28 -14.17
C MET A 172 10.33 0.15 -13.85
N VAL A 173 9.51 1.10 -14.32
CA VAL A 173 9.59 2.50 -13.93
C VAL A 173 8.66 2.66 -12.73
N PRO A 174 9.19 2.92 -11.51
CA PRO A 174 8.34 3.12 -10.35
C PRO A 174 7.36 4.26 -10.62
N GLU A 175 6.09 4.07 -10.26
CA GLU A 175 5.11 5.14 -10.27
C GLU A 175 5.67 6.29 -9.41
N LYS A 176 5.69 7.50 -9.97
CA LYS A 176 6.17 8.69 -9.27
C LYS A 176 5.00 9.57 -8.83
N VAL A 177 3.83 9.35 -9.42
CA VAL A 177 2.64 10.15 -9.22
C VAL A 177 1.57 9.27 -8.59
N PHE A 178 1.58 9.21 -7.26
CA PHE A 178 0.56 8.51 -6.50
C PHE A 178 -0.61 9.44 -6.20
N ASN A 179 -1.83 8.96 -6.46
CA ASN A 179 -3.00 9.66 -5.93
C ASN A 179 -2.94 9.60 -4.40
N ARG A 180 -3.06 10.75 -3.76
CA ARG A 180 -3.07 10.85 -2.29
C ARG A 180 -4.49 10.81 -1.75
N LEU A 181 -5.45 11.22 -2.56
CA LEU A 181 -6.83 11.45 -2.16
C LEU A 181 -7.63 10.15 -2.19
N SER A 182 -7.96 9.65 -1.00
CA SER A 182 -8.95 8.61 -0.80
C SER A 182 -10.37 9.18 -0.90
N MET A 183 -11.20 8.53 -1.70
CA MET A 183 -12.65 8.74 -1.71
C MET A 183 -13.38 7.84 -0.70
N ARG A 184 -12.65 7.05 0.11
CA ARG A 184 -13.22 6.31 1.24
C ARG A 184 -13.49 7.26 2.41
N GLY A 185 -14.46 6.88 3.23
CA GLY A 185 -14.65 7.50 4.54
C GLY A 185 -16.10 7.59 4.96
N PRO A 186 -16.34 8.13 6.16
CA PRO A 186 -17.68 8.41 6.62
C PRO A 186 -18.25 9.59 5.83
N TRP A 187 -18.92 9.29 4.73
CA TRP A 187 -19.67 10.28 3.96
C TRP A 187 -20.94 10.66 4.72
N GLN A 188 -21.14 11.96 4.90
CA GLN A 188 -22.31 12.51 5.57
C GLN A 188 -23.15 13.32 4.59
N ALA A 189 -24.47 13.25 4.74
CA ALA A 189 -25.39 14.14 4.05
C ALA A 189 -25.12 15.58 4.47
N GLN A 190 -24.91 16.48 3.51
CA GLN A 190 -25.01 17.92 3.75
C GLN A 190 -26.32 18.46 3.19
N THR A 191 -26.69 18.04 1.98
CA THR A 191 -27.97 18.37 1.34
C THR A 191 -28.46 17.20 0.50
N GLY A 192 -29.78 17.12 0.32
CA GLY A 192 -30.43 16.15 -0.56
C GLY A 192 -30.83 14.83 0.13
N PRO A 193 -31.76 14.07 -0.48
CA PRO A 193 -32.42 12.95 0.20
C PRO A 193 -31.70 11.59 0.05
N LEU A 194 -30.96 11.39 -1.05
CA LEU A 194 -30.38 10.08 -1.42
C LEU A 194 -28.86 10.14 -1.48
N LEU A 195 -28.24 9.48 -0.51
CA LEU A 195 -26.80 9.41 -0.39
C LEU A 195 -26.16 8.50 -1.45
N GLY A 196 -25.02 8.95 -1.96
CA GLY A 196 -24.16 8.14 -2.82
C GLY A 196 -23.34 7.15 -1.98
N VAL A 197 -23.00 6.02 -2.59
CA VAL A 197 -22.24 4.93 -1.96
C VAL A 197 -20.84 4.89 -2.56
N PHE A 198 -19.83 4.62 -1.73
CA PHE A 198 -18.46 4.42 -2.22
C PHE A 198 -18.36 3.07 -2.96
N ASP A 199 -17.95 3.11 -4.23
CA ASP A 199 -17.63 1.94 -5.03
C ASP A 199 -16.13 1.67 -5.01
N THR A 200 -15.75 0.47 -4.56
CA THR A 200 -14.34 0.08 -4.40
C THR A 200 -13.63 -0.15 -5.73
N LEU A 201 -14.32 -0.56 -6.79
CA LEU A 201 -13.66 -0.80 -8.08
C LEU A 201 -13.41 0.52 -8.82
N ALA A 202 -14.38 1.43 -8.78
CA ALA A 202 -14.28 2.75 -9.37
C ALA A 202 -13.45 3.73 -8.53
N GLN A 203 -13.21 3.42 -7.24
CA GLN A 203 -12.62 4.34 -6.25
C GLN A 203 -13.36 5.68 -6.21
N ALA A 204 -14.69 5.63 -6.28
CA ALA A 204 -15.55 6.79 -6.49
C ALA A 204 -16.76 6.77 -5.56
N VAL A 205 -17.36 7.93 -5.31
CA VAL A 205 -18.70 8.03 -4.75
C VAL A 205 -19.70 7.96 -5.90
N VAL A 206 -20.61 7.00 -5.87
CA VAL A 206 -21.63 6.76 -6.88
C VAL A 206 -22.98 7.14 -6.33
N PHE A 207 -23.63 8.08 -6.99
CA PHE A 207 -24.98 8.54 -6.67
C PHE A 207 -26.02 7.83 -7.54
N PRO A 208 -27.15 7.39 -6.97
CA PRO A 208 -28.29 6.97 -7.78
C PRO A 208 -28.84 8.14 -8.59
N ALA A 209 -29.73 7.85 -9.54
CA ALA A 209 -30.50 8.87 -10.23
C ALA A 209 -31.30 9.70 -9.22
N THR A 210 -31.36 11.02 -9.42
CA THR A 210 -32.01 11.95 -8.50
C THR A 210 -32.55 13.18 -9.22
N SER A 211 -33.69 13.69 -8.80
CA SER A 211 -34.28 14.94 -9.30
C SER A 211 -33.72 16.19 -8.61
N THR A 212 -32.98 16.02 -7.52
CA THR A 212 -32.39 17.12 -6.75
C THR A 212 -30.91 16.88 -6.52
N ARG A 213 -30.15 17.97 -6.44
CA ARG A 213 -28.72 17.92 -6.18
C ARG A 213 -28.45 17.44 -4.76
N VAL A 214 -27.60 16.42 -4.63
CA VAL A 214 -27.16 15.87 -3.34
C VAL A 214 -25.72 16.30 -3.11
N THR A 215 -25.43 16.85 -1.93
CA THR A 215 -24.06 17.12 -1.48
C THR A 215 -23.74 16.21 -0.32
N GLN A 216 -22.67 15.43 -0.47
CA GLN A 216 -22.09 14.64 0.60
C GLN A 216 -20.71 15.13 0.93
N VAL A 217 -20.36 15.03 2.19
CA VAL A 217 -19.13 15.60 2.72
C VAL A 217 -18.42 14.59 3.61
N ASN A 218 -17.09 14.57 3.50
CA ASN A 218 -16.20 13.81 4.36
C ASN A 218 -15.36 14.79 5.20
N TYR A 219 -15.77 14.99 6.45
CA TYR A 219 -15.08 15.85 7.42
C TYR A 219 -13.93 15.18 8.16
N SER A 220 -13.71 13.88 7.95
CA SER A 220 -12.80 13.11 8.80
C SER A 220 -11.34 13.55 8.67
N GLY A 221 -10.98 14.22 7.57
CA GLY A 221 -9.59 14.48 7.20
C GLY A 221 -8.77 13.20 6.96
N ARG A 222 -9.41 12.03 6.87
CA ARG A 222 -8.76 10.73 6.64
C ARG A 222 -8.64 10.37 5.17
N GLY A 223 -9.13 11.22 4.27
CA GLY A 223 -8.93 11.12 2.83
C GLY A 223 -7.49 11.35 2.34
N LEU A 224 -6.55 11.74 3.21
CA LEU A 224 -5.12 11.90 2.91
C LEU A 224 -4.38 11.23 4.05
N ASN A 225 -3.84 10.04 3.80
CA ASN A 225 -3.06 9.35 4.81
C ASN A 225 -1.74 10.05 5.03
N LYS A 226 -1.32 10.12 6.30
CA LYS A 226 -0.04 10.73 6.69
C LYS A 226 1.11 9.77 6.44
N ILE A 227 1.42 9.56 5.17
CA ILE A 227 2.51 8.71 4.73
C ILE A 227 3.74 9.60 4.54
N SER A 228 4.82 9.30 5.26
CA SER A 228 6.00 10.16 5.34
C SER A 228 6.61 10.49 3.96
N TRP A 229 6.68 9.49 3.08
CA TRP A 229 7.26 9.62 1.74
C TRP A 229 6.29 10.20 0.69
N SER A 230 5.00 10.36 1.03
CA SER A 230 3.97 10.81 0.07
C SER A 230 3.23 12.08 0.51
N SER A 231 3.36 12.52 1.76
CA SER A 231 2.62 13.69 2.27
C SER A 231 2.97 14.99 1.51
N PRO A 232 1.98 15.84 1.16
CA PRO A 232 2.24 17.15 0.59
C PRO A 232 3.14 18.01 1.49
N LYS A 233 4.12 18.71 0.90
CA LYS A 233 5.02 19.60 1.64
C LYS A 233 4.51 21.03 1.58
N VAL A 234 4.65 21.80 2.66
CA VAL A 234 4.25 23.22 2.65
C VAL A 234 4.90 23.96 1.47
N GLY A 235 4.10 24.68 0.71
CA GLY A 235 4.53 25.40 -0.50
C GLY A 235 4.63 24.55 -1.77
N SER A 236 4.58 23.20 -1.69
CA SER A 236 4.59 22.38 -2.89
C SER A 236 3.28 22.53 -3.67
N ILE A 237 3.36 22.74 -4.98
CA ILE A 237 2.17 22.82 -5.83
C ILE A 237 1.51 21.45 -5.88
N GLN A 238 0.24 21.42 -5.52
CA GLN A 238 -0.62 20.25 -5.63
C GLN A 238 -1.62 20.47 -6.75
N ARG A 239 -1.94 19.42 -7.50
CA ARG A 239 -2.99 19.40 -8.50
C ARG A 239 -4.10 18.49 -8.05
N LEU A 240 -5.31 19.06 -7.94
CA LEU A 240 -6.54 18.31 -7.74
C LEU A 240 -7.28 18.22 -9.06
N THR A 241 -7.58 17.01 -9.52
CA THR A 241 -8.38 16.75 -10.73
C THR A 241 -9.63 15.96 -10.37
N ALA A 242 -10.76 16.31 -10.95
CA ALA A 242 -12.00 15.56 -10.80
C ALA A 242 -12.23 14.62 -12.00
N SER A 243 -12.44 13.34 -11.73
CA SER A 243 -12.98 12.40 -12.71
C SER A 243 -14.46 12.16 -12.37
N ALA A 244 -15.37 12.64 -13.21
CA ALA A 244 -16.80 12.60 -12.92
C ALA A 244 -17.62 12.14 -14.13
N LYS A 245 -18.82 11.60 -13.87
CA LYS A 245 -19.85 11.29 -14.89
C LYS A 245 -21.23 11.74 -14.41
N GLY A 246 -22.14 11.93 -15.36
CA GLY A 246 -23.54 12.26 -15.06
C GLY A 246 -23.73 13.62 -14.39
N GLY A 247 -22.82 14.57 -14.62
CA GLY A 247 -22.89 15.92 -14.02
C GLY A 247 -22.40 16.03 -12.57
N ALA A 248 -21.88 14.96 -11.99
CA ALA A 248 -21.29 15.02 -10.65
C ALA A 248 -20.08 15.97 -10.59
N LYS A 249 -19.83 16.50 -9.39
CA LYS A 249 -18.75 17.46 -9.11
C LYS A 249 -17.98 17.06 -7.86
N LEU A 250 -16.69 17.40 -7.83
CA LEU A 250 -15.81 17.30 -6.67
C LEU A 250 -15.51 18.69 -6.13
N ARG A 251 -15.47 18.85 -4.82
CA ARG A 251 -14.88 20.04 -4.20
C ARG A 251 -14.00 19.61 -3.04
N MET A 252 -12.88 20.31 -2.87
CA MET A 252 -11.99 20.16 -1.72
C MET A 252 -11.74 21.53 -1.12
N THR A 253 -11.79 21.58 0.20
CA THR A 253 -11.35 22.75 0.97
C THR A 253 -10.22 22.34 1.89
N VAL A 254 -9.29 23.26 2.14
CA VAL A 254 -8.18 23.08 3.06
C VAL A 254 -8.25 24.15 4.13
N HIS A 255 -8.02 23.76 5.38
CA HIS A 255 -8.15 24.58 6.56
C HIS A 255 -6.88 24.49 7.40
N ASP A 256 -6.58 25.56 8.14
CA ASP A 256 -5.56 25.50 9.18
C ASP A 256 -6.04 24.72 10.43
N LYS A 257 -5.19 24.68 11.45
CA LYS A 257 -5.49 24.01 12.73
C LYS A 257 -6.63 24.70 13.51
N SER A 258 -6.84 26.00 13.30
CA SER A 258 -7.91 26.79 13.92
C SER A 258 -9.27 26.58 13.23
N GLY A 259 -9.25 26.05 12.00
CA GLY A 259 -10.43 25.84 11.14
C GLY A 259 -10.60 26.93 10.08
N ALA A 260 -9.72 27.94 10.02
CA ALA A 260 -9.76 28.97 9.00
C ALA A 260 -9.50 28.34 7.62
N LYS A 261 -10.36 28.66 6.65
CA LYS A 261 -10.25 28.13 5.29
C LYS A 261 -9.09 28.81 4.56
N LEU A 262 -8.10 28.01 4.17
CA LEU A 262 -6.90 28.44 3.45
C LEU A 262 -7.03 28.26 1.93
N PHE A 263 -7.82 27.27 1.51
CA PHE A 263 -8.05 26.96 0.10
C PHE A 263 -9.45 26.39 -0.15
N ASP A 264 -9.96 26.64 -1.35
CA ASP A 264 -11.23 26.12 -1.85
C ASP A 264 -11.09 25.86 -3.35
N SER A 265 -11.27 24.61 -3.78
CA SER A 265 -11.15 24.27 -5.20
C SER A 265 -12.30 24.79 -6.05
N GLY A 266 -13.41 25.20 -5.44
CA GLY A 266 -14.69 25.28 -6.14
C GLY A 266 -15.17 23.89 -6.58
N GLU A 267 -16.22 23.85 -7.40
CA GLU A 267 -16.84 22.61 -7.88
C GLU A 267 -16.25 22.18 -9.22
N LEU A 268 -15.35 21.20 -9.17
CA LEU A 268 -14.68 20.62 -10.34
C LEU A 268 -15.53 19.50 -10.95
N GLY A 269 -15.82 19.60 -12.24
CA GLY A 269 -16.46 18.57 -13.06
C GLY A 269 -15.49 17.68 -13.80
N ALA A 270 -16.00 16.93 -14.76
CA ALA A 270 -15.23 15.91 -15.46
C ALA A 270 -13.99 16.50 -16.16
N GLY A 271 -12.81 16.07 -15.74
CA GLY A 271 -11.52 16.53 -16.28
C GLY A 271 -11.07 17.90 -15.78
N GLU A 272 -11.91 18.62 -15.04
CA GLU A 272 -11.53 19.92 -14.47
C GLU A 272 -10.52 19.71 -13.36
N SER A 273 -9.55 20.64 -13.30
CA SER A 273 -8.48 20.59 -12.31
C SER A 273 -8.17 21.98 -11.77
N THR A 274 -7.59 22.01 -10.59
CA THR A 274 -7.05 23.23 -9.99
C THR A 274 -5.68 22.93 -9.38
N GLN A 275 -4.84 23.96 -9.30
CA GLN A 275 -3.55 23.89 -8.65
C GLN A 275 -3.48 24.87 -7.50
N PHE A 276 -2.82 24.46 -6.42
CA PHE A 276 -2.64 25.30 -5.25
C PHE A 276 -1.36 24.92 -4.49
N PRO A 277 -0.66 25.87 -3.87
CA PRO A 277 0.41 25.54 -2.95
C PRO A 277 -0.18 24.88 -1.70
N TRP A 278 0.43 23.79 -1.22
CA TRP A 278 0.00 23.18 0.03
C TRP A 278 0.21 24.17 1.20
N PRO A 279 -0.84 24.54 1.95
CA PRO A 279 -0.79 25.82 2.67
C PRO A 279 -0.20 25.73 4.08
N ALA A 280 -0.20 24.56 4.72
CA ALA A 280 0.34 24.37 6.07
C ALA A 280 0.67 22.90 6.38
N ALA A 281 1.63 22.65 7.28
CA ALA A 281 2.08 21.29 7.60
C ALA A 281 1.00 20.46 8.30
N GLU A 282 0.20 21.09 9.17
CA GLU A 282 -0.92 20.46 9.89
C GLU A 282 -2.28 20.80 9.27
N ALA A 283 -2.31 21.09 7.96
CA ALA A 283 -3.55 21.41 7.28
C ALA A 283 -4.57 20.26 7.36
N ARG A 284 -5.83 20.62 7.62
CA ARG A 284 -6.98 19.72 7.52
C ARG A 284 -7.67 19.95 6.18
N PHE A 285 -8.34 18.95 5.64
CA PHE A 285 -9.07 19.12 4.40
C PHE A 285 -10.43 18.43 4.51
N VAL A 286 -11.38 18.95 3.75
CA VAL A 286 -12.75 18.46 3.67
C VAL A 286 -13.06 18.24 2.19
N VAL A 287 -13.59 17.07 1.89
CA VAL A 287 -13.91 16.65 0.52
C VAL A 287 -15.42 16.56 0.38
N TYR A 288 -15.93 17.11 -0.71
CA TYR A 288 -17.33 17.09 -1.07
C TYR A 288 -17.50 16.30 -2.37
N ALA A 289 -18.38 15.31 -2.32
CA ALA A 289 -18.89 14.62 -3.49
C ALA A 289 -20.30 15.15 -3.76
N ILE A 290 -20.52 15.65 -4.97
CA ILE A 290 -21.77 16.33 -5.32
C ILE A 290 -22.39 15.63 -6.52
N SER A 291 -23.64 15.22 -6.41
CA SER A 291 -24.34 14.50 -7.48
C SER A 291 -24.66 15.43 -8.66
N GLY A 292 -24.78 14.84 -9.85
CA GLY A 292 -25.57 15.46 -10.90
C GLY A 292 -27.08 15.32 -10.64
N VAL A 293 -27.87 15.94 -11.50
CA VAL A 293 -29.34 15.82 -11.51
C VAL A 293 -29.75 15.03 -12.75
N GLY A 294 -30.72 14.13 -12.60
CA GLY A 294 -31.22 13.23 -13.63
C GLY A 294 -30.67 11.81 -13.44
N PRO A 295 -29.80 11.31 -14.34
CA PRO A 295 -29.29 9.94 -14.29
C PRO A 295 -28.35 9.72 -13.10
N SER A 296 -27.96 8.46 -12.89
CA SER A 296 -26.90 8.14 -11.94
C SER A 296 -25.61 8.88 -12.31
N SER A 297 -24.85 9.24 -11.28
CA SER A 297 -23.65 10.04 -11.44
C SER A 297 -22.56 9.51 -10.51
N LEU A 298 -21.30 9.78 -10.83
CA LEU A 298 -20.18 9.35 -9.99
C LEU A 298 -19.08 10.39 -10.00
N VAL A 299 -18.32 10.46 -8.91
CA VAL A 299 -17.15 11.33 -8.82
C VAL A 299 -16.02 10.69 -8.01
N ARG A 300 -14.81 10.82 -8.52
CA ARG A 300 -13.56 10.60 -7.80
C ARG A 300 -12.63 11.79 -7.96
N GLY A 301 -11.69 11.92 -7.04
CA GLY A 301 -10.64 12.94 -7.09
C GLY A 301 -9.26 12.33 -7.13
N ASP A 302 -8.37 12.99 -7.87
CA ASP A 302 -6.96 12.68 -7.95
C ASP A 302 -6.18 13.89 -7.40
N LEU A 303 -5.53 13.72 -6.24
CA LEU A 303 -4.62 14.72 -5.67
C LEU A 303 -3.19 14.24 -5.81
N VAL A 304 -2.42 14.96 -6.62
CA VAL A 304 -1.04 14.61 -6.97
C VAL A 304 -0.13 15.84 -6.94
N ASP A 305 1.18 15.65 -7.07
CA ASP A 305 2.09 16.78 -7.26
C ASP A 305 1.79 17.47 -8.59
N GLY A 306 1.68 18.80 -8.54
CA GLY A 306 1.37 19.61 -9.72
C GLY A 306 2.53 19.74 -10.70
N GLY A 307 3.75 19.40 -10.27
CA GLY A 307 4.99 19.79 -10.93
C GLY A 307 5.42 21.20 -10.51
N THR A 308 6.65 21.56 -10.87
CA THR A 308 7.15 22.95 -10.86
C THR A 308 6.69 23.69 -12.09
#